data_AF-A0A920TGV0-F1
#
_entry.id   AF-A0A920TGV0-F1
#
_cell.length_a   1.000
_cell.length_b   1.000
_cell.length_c   1.000
_cell.angle_alpha   90.00
_cell.angle_beta   90.00
_cell.angle_gamma   90.00
#
_symmetry.space_group_name_H-M   'P 1'
#
loop_
_entity.id
_entity.type
_entity.pdbx_description
1 polymer ?
#
loop_
_entity_poly.entity_id
_entity_poly.type
_entity_poly.pdbx_seq_one_letter_code
_entity_poly.pdbx_strand_id
1 'polypeptide(L)' 'MPCGAGACHGCTVYTKSGWKLACKQGPFFKLSQLKLEIE' A
#
# COMPACT_ATOMS: atom_id res chain seq x y z
N MET A 1 -8.59 5.87 -2.79
CA MET A 1 -7.17 5.84 -3.21
C MET A 1 -6.89 7.14 -3.92
N PRO A 2 -5.96 7.99 -3.48
CA PRO A 2 -6.06 9.42 -3.75
C PRO A 2 -6.28 9.79 -5.23
N CYS A 3 -5.37 9.58 -6.17
CA CYS A 3 -5.72 9.79 -7.59
C CYS A 3 -6.24 8.53 -8.31
N GLY A 4 -6.10 7.34 -7.71
CA GLY A 4 -6.39 6.05 -8.36
C GLY A 4 -5.45 5.66 -9.53
N ALA A 5 -4.74 6.61 -10.13
CA ALA A 5 -3.85 6.39 -11.28
C ALA A 5 -2.39 6.12 -10.90
N GLY A 6 -2.03 6.18 -9.61
CA GLY A 6 -0.66 6.01 -9.12
C GLY A 6 0.20 7.29 -9.21
N ALA A 7 -0.29 8.37 -9.82
CA ALA A 7 0.48 9.60 -10.04
C ALA A 7 0.78 10.40 -8.77
N CYS A 8 -0.14 10.40 -7.80
CA CYS A 8 0.00 11.20 -6.57
C CYS A 8 0.64 10.47 -5.40
N HIS A 9 0.89 9.16 -5.54
CA HIS A 9 1.48 8.29 -4.51
C HIS A 9 0.77 8.24 -3.14
N GLY A 10 -0.32 8.97 -2.89
CA GLY A 10 -0.99 8.87 -1.58
C GLY A 10 -1.71 7.54 -1.32
N CYS A 11 -1.67 6.58 -2.28
CA CYS A 11 -2.16 5.22 -2.09
C CYS A 11 -1.05 4.26 -1.62
N THR A 12 0.09 4.79 -1.15
CA THR A 12 1.24 3.96 -0.75
C THR A 12 0.96 3.21 0.55
N VAL A 13 1.35 1.94 0.59
CA VAL A 13 1.23 1.02 1.72
C VAL A 13 2.59 0.38 1.96
N TYR A 14 3.03 0.34 3.22
CA TYR A 14 4.29 -0.29 3.56
C TYR A 14 4.11 -1.79 3.79
N THR A 15 4.81 -2.58 2.98
CA THR A 15 4.80 -4.04 3.06
C THR A 15 6.17 -4.55 3.48
N LYS A 16 6.25 -5.83 3.86
CA LYS A 16 7.53 -6.50 4.12
C LYS A 16 8.48 -6.49 2.92
N SER A 17 7.97 -6.29 1.70
CA SER A 17 8.76 -6.17 0.46
C SER A 17 9.01 -4.71 0.07
N GLY A 18 8.77 -3.75 0.97
CA GLY A 18 8.90 -2.31 0.72
C GLY A 18 7.58 -1.62 0.38
N TRP A 19 7.68 -0.40 -0.13
CA TRP A 19 6.53 0.44 -0.49
C TRP A 19 5.80 -0.10 -1.72
N LYS A 20 4.46 -0.18 -1.63
CA LYS A 20 3.58 -0.57 -2.74
C LYS A 20 2.43 0.41 -2.90
N LEU A 21 1.98 0.62 -4.12
CA LEU A 21 0.83 1.46 -4.43
C LEU A 21 -0.44 0.60 -4.41
N ALA A 22 -1.32 0.79 -3.42
CA ALA A 22 -2.59 0.07 -3.33
C ALA A 22 -3.48 0.24 -4.58
N CYS A 23 -3.36 1.39 -5.26
CA CYS A 23 -4.09 1.68 -6.49
C CYS A 23 -3.55 1.01 -7.76
N LYS A 24 -2.37 0.37 -7.69
CA LYS A 24 -1.81 -0.42 -8.79
C LYS A 24 -1.64 -1.89 -8.44
N GLN A 25 -1.35 -2.20 -7.17
CA GLN A 25 -0.96 -3.52 -6.68
C GLN A 25 -1.94 -4.09 -5.65
N GLY A 26 -2.90 -3.29 -5.18
CA GLY A 26 -3.97 -3.67 -4.24
C GLY A 26 -5.33 -3.75 -4.95
N PRO A 27 -6.47 -3.44 -4.27
CA PRO A 27 -6.58 -2.76 -2.97
C PRO A 27 -6.46 -3.70 -1.76
N PHE A 28 -6.52 -5.01 -1.98
CA PHE A 28 -6.48 -6.01 -0.91
C PHE A 28 -5.05 -6.51 -0.70
N PHE A 29 -4.56 -6.41 0.53
CA PHE A 29 -3.28 -6.96 0.95
C PHE A 29 -3.51 -7.98 2.05
N LYS A 30 -2.74 -9.07 2.05
CA LYS A 30 -2.75 -9.98 3.19
C LYS A 30 -2.14 -9.27 4.39
N LEU A 31 -2.76 -9.38 5.57
CA LEU A 31 -2.21 -8.85 6.82
C LEU A 31 -0.77 -9.31 7.06
N SER A 32 -0.46 -10.56 6.72
CA SER A 32 0.89 -11.12 6.83
C SER A 32 1.94 -10.46 5.92
N GLN A 33 1.53 -9.71 4.89
CA GLN A 33 2.42 -8.96 4.00
C GLN A 33 2.64 -7.52 4.45
N LEU A 34 1.76 -6.96 5.29
CA LEU A 34 1.87 -5.59 5.77
C LEU A 34 2.94 -5.48 6.87
N LYS A 35 3.62 -4.34 6.91
CA LYS A 35 4.42 -3.96 8.07
C LYS A 35 3.59 -3.00 8.90
N LEU A 36 2.90 -3.56 9.89
CA LEU A 36 2.08 -2.80 10.83
C LEU A 36 2.96 -2.35 11.99
N GLU A 37 2.88 -1.07 12.33
CA GLU A 37 3.38 -0.55 13.60
C GLU A 37 2.19 -0.56 14.57
N ILE A 38 2.31 -1.35 15.63
CA ILE A 38 1.30 -1.42 16.70
C ILE A 38 1.95 -0.73 17.90
N GLU A 39 1.41 0.43 18.29
CA GLU A 39 1.71 1.11 19.55
C GLU A 39 1.00 0.45 20.73
#